data_AF-A0A2H1W458-F1
#
_entry.id   AF-A0A2H1W458-F1
#
_cell.length_a   1.000
_cell.length_b   1.000
_cell.length_c   1.000
_cell.angle_alpha   90.00
_cell.angle_beta   90.00
_cell.angle_gamma   90.00
#
_symmetry.space_group_name_H-M   'P 1'
#
loop_
_entity.id
_entity.type
_entity.pdbx_description
1 polymer ?
#
loop_
_entity_poly.entity_id
_entity_poly.type
_entity_poly.pdbx_seq_one_letter_code
_entity_poly.pdbx_strand_id
1 'polypeptide(L)'
;MSEQKVTPFESFSKVYNLLVWAGYFGLLKKPKNRCLWICHQIYRILAFLLAVTFNAVHLIFIIQGSRNSWDDVFDSAMIEIPQFNLVVKAFTINLYMSRIDRINSLLKNPIFAAKTKKDEEMLLDNIKTSHRLVKYMIISILLAGVFWSASFFAKRYQDPTAVVYIYTPFETVSWAGYSFSVMMEILP
;
A
#
# COMPACT_ATOMS: atom_id res chain seq x y z
N MET A 1 -1.41 -39.20 -2.25
CA MET A 1 -1.48 -37.72 -2.11
C MET A 1 -1.53 -37.42 -0.62
N SER A 2 -0.49 -36.86 -0.01
CA SER A 2 -0.60 -36.47 1.40
C SER A 2 -1.58 -35.30 1.49
N GLU A 3 -2.66 -35.47 2.24
CA GLU A 3 -3.59 -34.37 2.57
C GLU A 3 -2.77 -33.19 3.11
N GLN A 4 -2.81 -32.07 2.37
CA GLN A 4 -2.16 -30.85 2.82
C GLN A 4 -2.92 -30.36 4.04
N LYS A 5 -2.37 -30.60 5.23
CA LYS A 5 -2.97 -30.16 6.48
C LYS A 5 -3.09 -28.64 6.50
N VAL A 6 -4.27 -28.15 6.90
CA VAL A 6 -4.53 -26.70 7.06
C VAL A 6 -3.60 -26.14 8.15
N THR A 7 -2.92 -25.04 7.85
CA THR A 7 -2.04 -24.35 8.80
C THR A 7 -2.55 -22.93 9.09
N PRO A 8 -2.02 -22.26 10.12
CA PRO A 8 -2.33 -20.85 10.36
C PRO A 8 -1.81 -19.90 9.28
N PHE A 9 -0.81 -20.32 8.49
CA PHE A 9 -0.22 -19.48 7.44
C PHE A 9 -1.25 -19.07 6.38
N GLU A 10 -2.20 -19.94 6.05
CA GLU A 10 -3.24 -19.69 5.05
C GLU A 10 -4.09 -18.45 5.37
N SER A 11 -4.26 -18.08 6.65
CA SER A 11 -4.98 -16.86 7.05
C SER A 11 -4.33 -15.58 6.54
N PHE A 12 -3.00 -15.56 6.43
CA PHE A 12 -2.22 -14.38 6.02
C PHE A 12 -2.00 -14.31 4.50
N SER A 13 -2.29 -15.38 3.77
CA SER A 13 -1.99 -15.51 2.34
C SER A 13 -2.52 -14.34 1.50
N LYS A 14 -3.75 -13.87 1.76
CA LYS A 14 -4.32 -12.74 1.03
C LYS A 14 -3.64 -11.40 1.34
N VAL A 15 -3.25 -11.17 2.60
CA VAL A 15 -2.49 -9.96 2.98
C VAL A 15 -1.13 -9.97 2.28
N TYR A 16 -0.43 -11.09 2.32
CA TYR A 16 0.87 -11.20 1.65
C TYR A 16 0.75 -11.02 0.15
N ASN A 17 -0.28 -11.60 -0.49
CA ASN A 17 -0.51 -11.37 -1.91
C ASN A 17 -0.73 -9.89 -2.19
N LEU A 18 -1.51 -9.17 -1.38
CA LEU A 18 -1.69 -7.73 -1.53
C LEU A 18 -0.36 -6.97 -1.41
N LEU A 19 0.47 -7.29 -0.42
CA LEU A 19 1.78 -6.65 -0.24
C LEU A 19 2.78 -6.98 -1.37
N VAL A 20 2.69 -8.19 -1.94
CA VAL A 20 3.45 -8.58 -3.14
C VAL A 20 2.99 -7.76 -4.34
N TRP A 21 1.67 -7.65 -4.54
CA TRP A 21 1.07 -6.86 -5.61
C TRP A 21 1.39 -5.37 -5.49
N ALA A 22 1.52 -4.84 -4.28
CA ALA A 22 1.90 -3.45 -4.02
C ALA A 22 3.43 -3.20 -4.07
N GLY A 23 4.24 -4.24 -4.31
CA GLY A 23 5.70 -4.11 -4.37
C GLY A 23 6.41 -4.03 -3.01
N TYR A 24 5.67 -4.02 -1.90
CA TYR A 24 6.25 -3.94 -0.55
C TYR A 24 6.77 -5.28 -0.01
N PHE A 25 6.44 -6.40 -0.64
CA PHE A 25 6.86 -7.74 -0.21
C PHE A 25 7.45 -8.59 -1.34
N GLY A 26 8.35 -9.51 -0.96
CA GLY A 26 8.94 -10.49 -1.90
C GLY A 26 7.95 -11.61 -2.25
N LEU A 27 8.15 -12.26 -3.39
CA LEU A 27 7.32 -13.42 -3.78
C LEU A 27 7.37 -14.51 -2.70
N LEU A 28 6.20 -14.93 -2.21
CA LEU A 28 6.05 -15.97 -1.18
C LEU A 28 6.66 -17.32 -1.57
N LYS A 29 6.74 -17.59 -2.87
CA LYS A 29 7.40 -18.76 -3.45
C LYS A 29 8.29 -18.27 -4.59
N LYS A 30 9.53 -18.73 -4.60
CA LYS A 30 10.45 -18.44 -5.71
C LYS A 30 9.85 -19.03 -7.00
N PRO A 31 9.61 -18.23 -8.04
CA PRO A 31 9.05 -18.75 -9.28
C PRO A 31 10.09 -19.62 -9.98
N LYS A 32 9.62 -20.63 -10.74
CA LYS A 32 10.51 -21.46 -11.58
C LYS A 32 11.20 -20.62 -12.65
N ASN A 33 10.52 -19.59 -13.16
CA ASN A 33 11.05 -18.67 -14.15
C ASN A 33 11.93 -17.59 -13.48
N ARG A 34 13.22 -17.58 -13.82
CA ARG A 34 14.18 -16.59 -13.31
C ARG A 34 13.87 -15.16 -13.78
N CYS A 35 13.35 -14.99 -14.99
CA CYS A 35 12.99 -13.68 -15.53
C CYS A 35 11.87 -13.03 -14.69
N LEU A 36 10.82 -13.80 -14.37
CA LEU A 36 9.73 -13.33 -13.51
C LEU A 36 10.23 -12.88 -12.13
N TRP A 37 11.19 -13.60 -11.55
CA TRP A 37 11.79 -13.20 -10.28
C TRP A 37 12.54 -11.87 -10.40
N ILE A 38 13.34 -11.69 -11.46
CA ILE A 38 14.10 -10.45 -11.70
C ILE A 38 13.13 -9.28 -11.92
N CYS A 39 12.12 -9.43 -12.78
CA CYS A 39 11.11 -8.41 -13.02
C CYS A 39 10.42 -7.99 -11.71
N HIS A 40 10.10 -8.95 -10.84
CA HIS A 40 9.52 -8.64 -9.54
C HIS A 40 10.48 -7.84 -8.65
N GLN A 41 11.78 -8.18 -8.60
CA GLN A 41 12.73 -7.39 -7.79
C GLN A 41 12.88 -5.96 -8.30
N ILE A 42 12.94 -5.77 -9.63
CA ILE A 42 12.97 -4.43 -10.24
C ILE A 42 11.69 -3.66 -9.90
N TYR A 43 10.53 -4.30 -10.07
CA TYR A 43 9.23 -3.72 -9.73
C TYR A 43 9.17 -3.23 -8.29
N ARG A 44 9.68 -4.01 -7.32
CA ARG A 44 9.71 -3.61 -5.89
C ARG A 44 10.56 -2.37 -5.65
N ILE A 45 11.73 -2.28 -6.30
CA ILE A 45 12.59 -1.10 -6.19
C ILE A 45 11.87 0.12 -6.77
N LEU A 46 11.24 -0.02 -7.95
CA LEU A 46 10.48 1.05 -8.58
C LEU A 46 9.30 1.51 -7.72
N ALA A 47 8.53 0.58 -7.14
CA ALA A 47 7.42 0.90 -6.24
C ALA A 47 7.90 1.66 -4.99
N PHE A 48 9.03 1.24 -4.41
CA PHE A 48 9.62 1.96 -3.28
C PHE A 48 10.11 3.36 -3.67
N LEU A 49 10.79 3.51 -4.81
CA LEU A 49 11.23 4.81 -5.32
C LEU A 49 10.05 5.74 -5.62
N LEU A 50 8.95 5.19 -6.14
CA LEU A 50 7.72 5.93 -6.37
C LEU A 50 7.15 6.48 -5.04
N ALA A 51 7.04 5.64 -4.01
CA ALA A 51 6.58 6.07 -2.69
C ALA A 51 7.49 7.16 -2.09
N VAL A 52 8.82 7.01 -2.19
CA VAL A 52 9.77 8.03 -1.71
C VAL A 52 9.63 9.34 -2.48
N THR A 53 9.48 9.27 -3.81
CA THR A 53 9.28 10.45 -4.66
C THR A 53 7.98 11.16 -4.31
N PHE A 54 6.92 10.40 -4.05
CA PHE A 54 5.62 10.95 -3.64
C PHE A 54 5.70 11.73 -2.33
N ASN A 55 6.41 11.22 -1.33
CA ASN A 55 6.66 11.94 -0.07
C ASN A 55 7.54 13.18 -0.32
N ALA A 56 8.57 13.07 -1.16
CA ALA A 56 9.44 14.20 -1.46
C ALA A 56 8.69 15.38 -2.10
N VAL A 57 7.75 15.14 -3.02
CA VAL A 57 6.97 16.23 -3.64
C VAL A 57 6.01 16.91 -2.66
N HIS A 58 5.46 16.18 -1.68
CA HIS A 58 4.66 16.75 -0.60
C HIS A 58 5.51 17.57 0.37
N LEU A 59 6.68 17.06 0.75
CA LEU A 59 7.62 17.80 1.59
C LEU A 59 8.07 19.11 0.93
N ILE A 60 8.34 19.08 -0.38
CA ILE A 60 8.65 20.30 -1.15
C ILE A 60 7.46 21.27 -1.13
N PHE A 61 6.24 20.77 -1.32
CA PHE A 61 5.02 21.59 -1.24
C PHE A 61 4.87 22.26 0.13
N ILE A 62 5.04 21.52 1.22
CA ILE A 62 4.98 22.06 2.59
C ILE A 62 6.02 23.15 2.81
N ILE A 63 7.27 22.92 2.39
CA ILE A 63 8.36 23.88 2.52
C ILE A 63 8.08 25.16 1.72
N GLN A 64 7.57 25.04 0.49
CA GLN A 64 7.24 26.19 -0.35
C GLN A 64 5.96 26.91 0.12
N GLY A 65 4.92 26.17 0.49
CA GLY A 65 3.60 26.65 0.91
C GLY A 65 3.62 27.38 2.24
N SER A 66 4.56 27.04 3.14
CA SER A 66 4.78 27.75 4.42
C SER A 66 5.03 29.26 4.28
N ARG A 67 5.31 29.72 3.05
CA ARG A 67 5.50 31.13 2.73
C ARG A 67 4.21 31.88 2.39
N ASN A 68 3.14 31.17 2.04
CA ASN A 68 1.95 31.76 1.40
C ASN A 68 0.62 31.37 2.06
N SER A 69 0.46 30.15 2.59
CA SER A 69 -0.81 29.67 3.17
C SER A 69 -0.57 28.56 4.19
N TRP A 70 -0.86 28.82 5.47
CA TRP A 70 -0.69 27.82 6.53
C TRP A 70 -1.75 26.72 6.49
N ASP A 71 -2.96 27.03 6.03
CA ASP A 71 -4.06 26.04 5.94
C ASP A 71 -3.71 24.94 4.93
N ASP A 72 -3.18 25.30 3.75
CA ASP A 72 -2.75 24.32 2.75
C ASP A 72 -1.55 23.49 3.22
N VAL A 73 -0.69 24.06 4.07
CA VAL A 73 0.42 23.34 4.70
C VAL A 73 -0.08 22.30 5.70
N PHE A 74 -1.06 22.66 6.54
CA PHE A 74 -1.65 21.72 7.50
C PHE A 74 -2.34 20.56 6.76
N ASP A 75 -3.10 20.86 5.71
CA ASP A 75 -3.76 19.84 4.90
C ASP A 75 -2.75 18.90 4.21
N SER A 76 -1.66 19.46 3.64
CA SER A 76 -0.59 18.66 3.04
C SER A 76 0.13 17.80 4.09
N ALA A 77 0.40 18.34 5.29
CA ALA A 77 1.04 17.58 6.37
C ALA A 77 0.17 16.43 6.89
N MET A 78 -1.16 16.59 6.90
CA MET A 78 -2.09 15.51 7.25
C MET A 78 -2.01 14.33 6.28
N ILE A 79 -1.72 14.59 5.00
CA ILE A 79 -1.49 13.56 3.98
C ILE A 79 -0.09 12.96 4.14
N GLU A 80 0.92 13.78 4.43
CA GLU A 80 2.31 13.32 4.51
C GLU A 80 2.57 12.35 5.68
N ILE A 81 1.91 12.52 6.83
CA ILE A 81 2.08 11.63 7.99
C ILE A 81 1.82 10.14 7.66
N PRO A 82 0.64 9.76 7.10
CA PRO A 82 0.39 8.37 6.73
C PRO A 82 1.31 7.88 5.60
N GLN A 83 1.75 8.76 4.69
CA GLN A 83 2.68 8.41 3.61
C GLN A 83 4.09 8.12 4.14
N PHE A 84 4.57 8.92 5.08
CA PHE A 84 5.86 8.68 5.72
C PHE A 84 5.82 7.37 6.52
N ASN A 85 4.71 7.10 7.22
CA ASN A 85 4.48 5.83 7.90
C ASN A 85 4.49 4.64 6.93
N LEU A 86 3.95 4.80 5.71
CA LEU A 86 4.04 3.77 4.66
C LEU A 86 5.49 3.51 4.26
N VAL A 87 6.30 4.56 4.02
CA VAL A 87 7.72 4.42 3.67
C VAL A 87 8.50 3.73 4.78
N VAL A 88 8.31 4.14 6.04
CA VAL A 88 8.96 3.52 7.20
C VAL A 88 8.56 2.04 7.32
N LYS A 89 7.29 1.71 7.13
CA LYS A 89 6.81 0.31 7.16
C LYS A 89 7.38 -0.50 6.00
N ALA A 90 7.38 0.03 4.79
CA ALA A 90 7.96 -0.62 3.61
C ALA A 90 9.44 -0.91 3.85
N PHE A 91 10.19 0.06 4.36
CA PHE A 91 11.59 -0.10 4.72
C PHE A 91 11.78 -1.16 5.82
N THR A 92 10.99 -1.10 6.88
CA THR A 92 11.04 -2.05 8.02
C THR A 92 10.79 -3.49 7.57
N ILE A 93 9.78 -3.72 6.73
CA ILE A 93 9.46 -5.06 6.18
C ILE A 93 10.66 -5.61 5.39
N ASN A 94 11.32 -4.76 4.60
CA ASN A 94 12.50 -5.16 3.84
C ASN A 94 13.71 -5.46 4.73
N LEU A 95 13.98 -4.63 5.75
CA LEU A 95 15.07 -4.86 6.71
C LEU A 95 14.89 -6.15 7.51
N TYR A 96 13.67 -6.43 7.95
CA TYR A 96 13.35 -7.58 8.81
C TYR A 96 12.78 -8.76 8.04
N MET A 97 13.00 -8.85 6.73
CA MET A 97 12.45 -9.91 5.87
C MET A 97 12.83 -11.31 6.37
N SER A 98 14.07 -11.52 6.82
CA SER A 98 14.53 -12.80 7.37
C SER A 98 13.75 -13.24 8.62
N ARG A 99 13.35 -12.29 9.47
CA ARG A 99 12.52 -12.56 10.65
C ARG A 99 11.11 -12.94 10.24
N ILE A 100 10.55 -12.27 9.23
CA ILE A 100 9.23 -12.60 8.67
C ILE A 100 9.25 -14.00 8.05
N ASP A 101 10.28 -14.34 7.30
CA ASP A 101 10.46 -15.68 6.73
C ASP A 101 10.56 -16.76 7.82
N ARG A 102 11.28 -16.48 8.91
CA ARG A 102 11.34 -17.38 10.08
C ARG A 102 9.96 -17.57 10.70
N ILE A 103 9.19 -16.50 10.90
CA ILE A 103 7.81 -16.59 11.42
C ILE A 103 6.94 -17.42 10.46
N ASN A 104 7.02 -17.16 9.16
CA ASN A 104 6.27 -17.91 8.16
C ASN A 104 6.65 -19.40 8.14
N SER A 105 7.92 -19.72 8.36
CA SER A 105 8.37 -21.12 8.45
C SER A 105 7.79 -21.82 9.69
N LEU A 106 7.69 -21.11 10.82
CA LEU A 106 7.03 -21.61 12.03
C LEU A 106 5.53 -21.81 11.81
N LEU A 107 4.83 -20.85 11.19
CA LEU A 107 3.39 -20.97 10.93
C LEU A 107 3.05 -22.12 9.98
N LYS A 108 3.96 -22.50 9.09
CA LYS A 108 3.81 -23.66 8.19
C LYS A 108 4.23 -24.99 8.85
N ASN A 109 4.79 -24.95 10.05
CA ASN A 109 5.29 -26.13 10.72
C ASN A 109 4.12 -27.06 11.11
N PRO A 110 4.22 -28.40 10.88
CA PRO A 110 3.21 -29.37 11.28
C PRO A 110 2.79 -29.32 12.76
N ILE A 111 3.63 -28.77 13.64
CA ILE A 111 3.28 -28.56 15.07
C ILE A 111 2.04 -27.67 15.22
N PHE A 112 1.86 -26.69 14.33
CA PHE A 112 0.72 -25.77 14.31
C PHE A 112 -0.40 -26.20 13.35
N ALA A 113 -0.25 -27.32 12.64
CA ALA A 113 -1.30 -27.82 11.77
C ALA A 113 -2.46 -28.41 12.58
N ALA A 114 -3.66 -28.42 12.00
CA ALA A 114 -4.81 -29.09 12.60
C ALA A 114 -4.49 -30.56 12.95
N LYS A 115 -4.78 -30.95 14.20
CA LYS A 115 -4.62 -32.34 14.68
C LYS A 115 -5.97 -33.02 14.90
N THR A 116 -6.99 -32.23 15.22
CA THR A 116 -8.37 -32.68 15.38
C THR A 116 -9.28 -31.97 14.38
N LYS A 117 -10.48 -32.55 14.13
CA LYS A 117 -11.50 -31.91 13.30
C LYS A 117 -11.91 -30.53 13.83
N LYS A 118 -11.95 -30.37 15.16
CA LYS A 118 -12.25 -29.08 15.79
C LYS A 118 -11.18 -28.04 15.48
N ASP A 119 -9.90 -28.41 15.49
CA ASP A 119 -8.81 -27.50 15.12
C ASP A 119 -8.93 -27.07 13.64
N GLU A 120 -9.28 -28.02 12.77
CA GLU A 120 -9.50 -27.75 11.35
C GLU A 120 -10.65 -26.76 11.12
N GLU A 121 -11.80 -26.98 11.75
CA GLU A 121 -12.95 -26.07 11.70
C GLU A 121 -12.59 -24.67 12.21
N MET A 122 -11.87 -24.57 13.33
CA MET A 122 -11.40 -23.29 13.88
C MET A 122 -10.43 -22.57 12.94
N LEU A 123 -9.48 -23.29 12.35
CA LEU A 123 -8.53 -22.70 11.40
C LEU A 123 -9.25 -22.24 10.12
N LEU A 124 -10.17 -23.02 9.58
CA LEU A 124 -10.95 -22.64 8.40
C LEU A 124 -11.82 -21.41 8.65
N ASP A 125 -12.46 -21.29 9.81
CA ASP A 125 -13.23 -20.10 10.17
C ASP A 125 -12.33 -18.85 10.31
N ASN A 126 -11.16 -19.01 10.94
CA ASN A 126 -10.18 -17.93 11.04
C ASN A 126 -9.65 -17.50 9.67
N ILE A 127 -9.36 -18.45 8.77
CA ILE A 127 -8.94 -18.18 7.38
C ILE A 127 -10.03 -17.39 6.66
N LYS A 128 -11.28 -17.84 6.75
CA LYS A 128 -12.43 -17.18 6.12
C LYS A 128 -12.61 -15.76 6.64
N THR A 129 -12.54 -15.57 7.96
CA THR A 129 -12.67 -14.26 8.60
C THR A 129 -11.53 -13.32 8.20
N SER A 130 -10.28 -13.79 8.24
CA SER A 130 -9.11 -13.02 7.81
C SER A 130 -9.21 -12.62 6.34
N HIS A 131 -9.59 -13.54 5.45
CA HIS A 131 -9.75 -13.26 4.02
C HIS A 131 -10.88 -12.28 3.74
N ARG A 132 -11.98 -12.35 4.50
CA ARG A 132 -13.09 -11.40 4.42
C ARG A 132 -12.65 -10.01 4.86
N LEU A 133 -11.88 -9.91 5.95
CA LEU A 133 -11.31 -8.64 6.40
C LEU A 133 -10.44 -8.00 5.31
N VAL A 134 -9.54 -8.78 4.68
CA VAL A 134 -8.72 -8.28 3.56
C VAL A 134 -9.58 -7.79 2.39
N LYS A 135 -10.64 -8.53 2.05
CA LYS A 135 -11.56 -8.11 1.00
C LYS A 135 -12.21 -6.77 1.33
N TYR A 136 -12.67 -6.57 2.56
CA TYR A 136 -13.26 -5.29 2.96
C TYR A 136 -12.24 -4.16 2.98
N MET A 137 -11.01 -4.41 3.44
CA MET A 137 -9.93 -3.42 3.36
C MET A 137 -9.68 -2.96 1.91
N ILE A 138 -9.61 -3.90 0.96
CA ILE A 138 -9.43 -3.57 -0.47
C ILE A 138 -10.59 -2.70 -0.98
N ILE A 139 -11.84 -3.08 -0.67
CA ILE A 139 -13.01 -2.30 -1.08
C ILE A 139 -12.97 -0.89 -0.49
N SER A 140 -12.64 -0.75 0.80
CA SER A 140 -12.52 0.54 1.47
C SER A 140 -11.43 1.41 0.84
N ILE A 141 -10.26 0.85 0.51
CA ILE A 141 -9.18 1.57 -0.16
C ILE A 141 -9.62 2.05 -1.55
N LEU A 142 -10.30 1.20 -2.33
CA LEU A 142 -10.81 1.58 -3.65
C LEU A 142 -11.84 2.72 -3.57
N LEU A 143 -12.77 2.64 -2.62
CA LEU A 143 -13.76 3.71 -2.39
C LEU A 143 -13.07 5.00 -1.91
N ALA A 144 -12.11 4.88 -1.00
CA ALA A 144 -11.35 6.04 -0.52
C ALA A 144 -10.61 6.73 -1.68
N GLY A 145 -9.97 5.97 -2.57
CA GLY A 145 -9.32 6.52 -3.77
C GLY A 145 -10.30 7.28 -4.66
N VAL A 146 -11.50 6.74 -4.90
CA VAL A 146 -12.54 7.44 -5.69
C VAL A 146 -13.00 8.73 -5.02
N PHE A 147 -13.31 8.70 -3.72
CA PHE A 147 -13.77 9.89 -3.00
C PHE A 147 -12.67 10.95 -2.86
N TRP A 148 -11.43 10.53 -2.63
CA TRP A 148 -10.26 11.40 -2.61
C TRP A 148 -10.06 12.10 -3.96
N SER A 149 -10.18 11.36 -5.05
CA SER A 149 -10.09 11.93 -6.39
C SER A 149 -11.18 12.96 -6.65
N ALA A 150 -12.42 12.60 -6.33
CA ALA A 150 -13.58 13.45 -6.54
C ALA A 150 -13.53 14.73 -5.69
N SER A 151 -12.97 14.67 -4.48
CA SER A 151 -12.88 15.83 -3.59
C SER A 151 -12.03 16.95 -4.18
N PHE A 152 -10.92 16.65 -4.87
CA PHE A 152 -10.11 17.67 -5.55
C PHE A 152 -10.87 18.40 -6.64
N PHE A 153 -11.65 17.68 -7.45
CA PHE A 153 -12.46 18.29 -8.51
C PHE A 153 -13.61 19.09 -7.94
N ALA A 154 -14.26 18.60 -6.88
CA ALA A 154 -15.29 19.35 -6.16
C ALA A 154 -14.74 20.64 -5.55
N LYS A 155 -13.55 20.58 -4.92
CA LYS A 155 -12.87 21.76 -4.35
C LYS A 155 -12.55 22.79 -5.44
N ARG A 156 -12.01 22.37 -6.58
CA ARG A 156 -11.70 23.26 -7.72
C ARG A 156 -12.94 23.87 -8.37
N TYR A 157 -14.04 23.13 -8.37
CA TYR A 157 -15.31 23.65 -8.88
C TYR A 157 -15.89 24.74 -7.98
N GLN A 158 -15.77 24.58 -6.65
CA GLN A 158 -16.22 25.57 -5.67
C GLN A 158 -15.28 26.78 -5.57
N ASP A 159 -13.97 26.53 -5.67
CA ASP A 159 -12.92 27.53 -5.59
C ASP A 159 -11.97 27.41 -6.80
N PRO A 160 -12.07 28.33 -7.78
CA PRO A 160 -11.18 28.38 -8.94
C PRO A 160 -9.71 28.66 -8.62
N THR A 161 -9.35 28.89 -7.36
CA THR A 161 -7.97 29.06 -6.90
C THR A 161 -7.44 27.84 -6.14
N ALA A 162 -8.27 26.83 -5.90
CA ALA A 162 -7.88 25.62 -5.19
C ALA A 162 -6.65 24.95 -5.80
N VAL A 163 -5.74 24.53 -4.94
CA VAL A 163 -4.50 23.82 -5.29
C VAL A 163 -4.59 22.35 -4.86
N VAL A 164 -3.85 21.50 -5.56
CA VAL A 164 -3.55 20.15 -5.09
C VAL A 164 -2.34 20.26 -4.17
N TYR A 165 -2.33 19.52 -3.06
CA TYR A 165 -1.31 19.63 -2.00
C TYR A 165 0.04 18.96 -2.35
N ILE A 166 0.44 19.03 -3.62
CA ILE A 166 1.68 18.47 -4.15
C ILE A 166 2.46 19.49 -4.93
N TYR A 167 3.78 19.36 -4.89
CA TYR A 167 4.64 20.13 -5.78
C TYR A 167 4.55 19.58 -7.21
N THR A 168 4.35 20.48 -8.17
CA THR A 168 4.41 20.15 -9.60
C THR A 168 5.32 21.15 -10.33
N PRO A 169 6.14 20.72 -11.30
CA PRO A 169 7.02 21.60 -12.06
C PRO A 169 6.30 22.24 -13.26
N PHE A 170 4.99 22.42 -13.19
CA PHE A 170 4.14 22.96 -14.26
C PHE A 170 2.99 23.78 -13.68
N GLU A 171 2.32 24.57 -14.52
CA GLU A 171 1.22 25.41 -14.09
C GLU A 171 -0.08 24.63 -13.86
N THR A 172 -0.76 24.88 -12.74
CA THR A 172 -2.01 24.23 -12.36
C THR A 172 -3.24 25.13 -12.46
N VAL A 173 -3.08 26.34 -13.03
CA VAL A 173 -4.18 27.33 -13.16
C VAL A 173 -5.26 26.84 -14.14
N SER A 174 -4.85 26.21 -15.24
CA SER A 174 -5.78 25.62 -16.20
C SER A 174 -6.38 24.32 -15.67
N TRP A 175 -7.60 23.98 -16.09
CA TRP A 175 -8.23 22.69 -15.75
C TRP A 175 -7.41 21.48 -16.20
N ALA A 176 -6.69 21.60 -17.32
CA ALA A 176 -5.80 20.54 -17.81
C ALA A 176 -4.61 20.33 -16.87
N GLY A 177 -3.92 21.41 -16.48
CA GLY A 177 -2.81 21.36 -15.53
C GLY A 177 -3.25 20.88 -14.14
N TYR A 178 -4.39 21.37 -13.65
CA TYR A 178 -4.98 20.92 -12.40
C TYR A 178 -5.31 19.43 -12.43
N SER A 179 -5.99 18.95 -13.47
CA SER A 179 -6.34 17.52 -13.62
C SER A 179 -5.10 16.64 -13.67
N PHE A 180 -4.04 17.09 -14.32
CA PHE A 180 -2.76 16.36 -14.35
C PHE A 180 -2.10 16.31 -12.96
N SER A 181 -2.15 17.41 -12.21
CA SER A 181 -1.71 17.43 -10.80
C SER A 181 -2.53 16.48 -9.94
N VAL A 182 -3.86 16.42 -10.13
CA VAL A 182 -4.73 15.47 -9.42
C VAL A 182 -4.36 14.03 -9.76
N MET A 183 -4.09 13.72 -11.03
CA MET A 183 -3.62 12.39 -11.42
C MET A 183 -2.30 12.02 -10.75
N MET A 184 -1.33 12.95 -10.67
CA MET A 184 -0.08 12.73 -9.95
C MET A 184 -0.27 12.48 -8.46
N GLU A 185 -1.30 13.07 -7.86
CA GLU A 185 -1.65 12.89 -6.45
C GLU A 185 -2.26 11.51 -6.16
N ILE A 186 -3.03 10.95 -7.10
CA ILE A 186 -3.81 9.73 -6.87
C ILE A 186 -3.13 8.45 -7.38
N LEU A 187 -2.27 8.56 -8.40
CA LEU A 187 -1.66 7.41 -9.09
C LEU A 187 -0.59 6.60 -8.33
N PRO A 188 0.21 7.15 -7.39
CA PRO A 188 1.23 6.37 -6.69
C PRO A 188 0.66 5.41 -5.63
#